data_AF-A0A2X2BTD4-F1
#
_entry.id   AF-A0A2X2BTD4-F1
#
_cell.length_a   1.000
_cell.length_b   1.000
_cell.length_c   1.000
_cell.angle_alpha   90.00
_cell.angle_beta   90.00
_cell.angle_gamma   90.00
#
_symmetry.space_group_name_H-M   'P 1'
#
loop_
_entity.id
_entity.type
_entity.pdbx_description
1 polymer ?
#
loop_
_entity_poly.entity_id
_entity_poly.type
_entity_poly.pdbx_seq_one_letter_code
_entity_poly.pdbx_strand_id
1 'polypeptide(L)'
;MNMKTGAHFQGAYAGAPLLHDISAMQYLYGANTTTRTGDDVYGFNSNTGIDYYTATDSNDKLIFSVWDSGGSDTFDFSGFYQDQLIDLRAGNFSDVGGLQKNVSIAQNVTIENAIGGFGNDIIHGNDADNTLIGGEGDDIIYGHSGNNTIYGGRGQDTLHGGTGSNTFIYKEIADSLVTAADKIMDFKNRY
;
A
#
# COMPACT_ATOMS: atom_id res chain seq x y z
N MET A 1 5.45 28.53 -15.87
CA MET A 1 5.47 27.21 -16.51
C MET A 1 4.53 26.34 -15.69
N ASN A 2 3.25 26.21 -16.11
CA ASN A 2 2.27 25.40 -15.38
C ASN A 2 2.53 23.93 -15.73
N MET A 3 3.47 23.30 -15.02
CA MET A 3 3.45 21.86 -14.91
C MET A 3 2.19 21.53 -14.11
N LYS A 4 1.13 21.08 -14.78
CA LYS A 4 0.15 20.23 -14.12
C LYS A 4 0.93 18.99 -13.70
N THR A 5 1.50 19.02 -12.51
CA THR A 5 1.93 17.78 -11.87
C THR A 5 0.70 16.90 -11.87
N GLY A 6 0.79 15.66 -12.36
CA GLY A 6 -0.37 14.76 -12.42
C GLY A 6 -0.87 14.32 -11.03
N ALA A 7 -0.54 15.06 -9.98
CA ALA A 7 -0.98 14.85 -8.61
C ALA A 7 -2.18 15.75 -8.32
N HIS A 8 -3.17 15.24 -7.58
CA HIS A 8 -4.41 15.96 -7.30
C HIS A 8 -4.83 15.76 -5.84
N PHE A 9 -4.59 16.78 -5.02
CA PHE A 9 -4.80 16.73 -3.56
C PHE A 9 -6.09 17.39 -3.09
N GLN A 10 -6.99 17.74 -4.02
CA GLN A 10 -8.30 18.33 -3.71
C GLN A 10 -8.22 19.52 -2.70
N GLY A 11 -7.26 20.42 -2.89
CA GLY A 11 -7.07 21.60 -2.05
C GLY A 11 -6.32 21.39 -0.72
N ALA A 12 -5.87 20.17 -0.42
CA ALA A 12 -4.96 19.89 0.69
C ALA A 12 -3.48 20.04 0.28
N TYR A 13 -2.59 20.17 1.28
CA TYR A 13 -1.16 20.37 1.10
C TYR A 13 -0.38 19.44 2.01
N ALA A 14 0.79 18.98 1.55
CA ALA A 14 1.69 18.17 2.36
C ALA A 14 2.22 18.96 3.57
N GLY A 15 2.18 18.36 4.75
CA GLY A 15 2.73 18.93 5.99
C GLY A 15 4.20 18.54 6.24
N ALA A 16 4.80 17.75 5.35
CA ALA A 16 6.12 17.15 5.53
C ALA A 16 6.88 17.07 4.18
N PRO A 17 8.22 16.86 4.21
CA PRO A 17 9.01 16.58 3.01
C PRO A 17 8.43 15.42 2.18
N LEU A 18 8.32 15.62 0.87
CA LEU A 18 7.87 14.59 -0.08
C LEU A 18 9.07 13.84 -0.69
N LEU A 19 8.79 12.85 -1.54
CA LEU A 19 9.76 11.91 -2.10
C LEU A 19 11.09 12.54 -2.53
N HIS A 20 11.03 13.62 -3.31
CA HIS A 20 12.23 14.29 -3.81
C HIS A 20 12.88 15.21 -2.78
N ASP A 21 12.12 15.76 -1.83
CA ASP A 21 12.67 16.52 -0.72
C ASP A 21 13.50 15.60 0.20
N ILE A 22 12.96 14.42 0.52
CA ILE A 22 13.66 13.39 1.29
C ILE A 22 14.96 13.01 0.56
N SER A 23 14.87 12.68 -0.72
CA SER A 23 16.05 12.29 -1.53
C SER A 23 17.11 13.39 -1.57
N ALA A 24 16.71 14.65 -1.74
CA ALA A 24 17.62 15.79 -1.77
C ALA A 24 18.29 16.02 -0.41
N MET A 25 17.55 15.91 0.69
CA MET A 25 18.12 16.04 2.04
C MET A 25 19.10 14.90 2.36
N GLN A 26 18.76 13.67 1.99
CA GLN A 26 19.63 12.51 2.20
C GLN A 26 20.91 12.60 1.37
N TYR A 27 20.82 13.13 0.16
CA TYR A 27 22.00 13.38 -0.67
C TYR A 27 22.98 14.37 -0.01
N LEU A 28 22.46 15.41 0.66
CA LEU A 28 23.27 16.43 1.30
C LEU A 28 23.83 16.01 2.67
N TYR A 29 23.03 15.29 3.46
CA TYR A 29 23.30 15.09 4.89
C TYR A 29 23.40 13.62 5.30
N GLY A 30 23.19 12.69 4.36
CA GLY A 30 23.06 11.26 4.64
C GLY A 30 21.65 10.88 5.07
N ALA A 31 21.33 9.58 4.93
CA ALA A 31 20.06 9.01 5.36
C ALA A 31 20.09 8.69 6.87
N ASN A 32 19.01 9.00 7.58
CA ASN A 32 18.89 8.67 9.00
C ASN A 32 18.40 7.24 9.19
N THR A 33 19.30 6.33 9.52
CA THR A 33 19.04 4.89 9.66
C THR A 33 18.52 4.46 11.03
N THR A 34 18.07 5.40 11.87
CA THR A 34 17.50 5.10 13.20
C THR A 34 16.05 5.59 13.35
N THR A 35 15.43 6.04 12.26
CA THR A 35 14.06 6.56 12.28
C THR A 35 13.12 5.43 11.95
N ARG A 36 12.30 5.00 12.93
CA ARG A 36 11.35 3.89 12.76
C ARG A 36 12.09 2.62 12.32
N THR A 37 12.53 1.85 13.30
CA THR A 37 13.33 0.61 13.08
C THR A 37 12.55 -0.62 13.53
N GLY A 38 11.27 -0.45 13.87
CA GLY A 38 10.39 -1.51 14.32
C GLY A 38 9.20 -1.59 13.37
N ASP A 39 8.19 -2.38 13.73
CA ASP A 39 7.04 -2.57 12.86
C ASP A 39 6.10 -1.35 12.93
N ASP A 40 6.11 -0.53 11.88
CA ASP A 40 5.39 0.73 11.81
C ASP A 40 4.14 0.61 10.89
N VAL A 41 3.04 1.21 11.32
CA VAL A 41 1.76 1.25 10.58
C VAL A 41 1.49 2.69 10.14
N TYR A 42 1.26 2.88 8.84
CA TYR A 42 0.97 4.16 8.20
C TYR A 42 -0.47 4.17 7.69
N GLY A 43 -1.21 5.26 7.94
CA GLY A 43 -2.63 5.38 7.62
C GLY A 43 -3.51 5.17 8.85
N PHE A 44 -4.55 4.34 8.72
CA PHE A 44 -5.38 3.92 9.84
C PHE A 44 -4.58 3.07 10.83
N ASN A 45 -5.01 3.03 12.09
CA ASN A 45 -4.33 2.28 13.17
C ASN A 45 -2.83 2.62 13.33
N SER A 46 -2.41 3.80 12.87
CA SER A 46 -1.02 4.22 12.86
C SER A 46 -0.42 4.25 14.26
N ASN A 47 0.79 3.69 14.38
CA ASN A 47 1.61 3.72 15.59
C ASN A 47 2.80 4.71 15.48
N THR A 48 2.90 5.44 14.36
CA THR A 48 4.01 6.37 14.09
C THR A 48 4.05 7.57 15.05
N GLY A 49 2.91 7.91 15.68
CA GLY A 49 2.76 9.10 16.50
C GLY A 49 2.86 10.42 15.73
N ILE A 50 2.66 10.39 14.42
CA ILE A 50 2.84 11.52 13.51
C ILE A 50 1.55 11.80 12.75
N ASP A 51 1.03 13.03 12.88
CA ASP A 51 -0.25 13.44 12.32
C ASP A 51 -0.36 13.20 10.80
N TYR A 52 0.66 13.57 10.03
CA TYR A 52 0.61 13.45 8.56
C TYR A 52 0.73 12.01 8.05
N TYR A 53 1.06 11.03 8.90
CA TYR A 53 1.00 9.61 8.58
C TYR A 53 -0.28 8.93 9.09
N THR A 54 -1.14 9.65 9.80
CA THR A 54 -2.25 9.04 10.54
C THR A 54 -3.59 9.42 9.92
N ALA A 55 -4.42 8.43 9.62
CA ALA A 55 -5.84 8.60 9.32
C ALA A 55 -6.67 8.11 10.52
N THR A 56 -7.70 8.87 10.86
CA THR A 56 -8.66 8.57 11.94
C THR A 56 -10.10 8.53 11.45
N ASP A 57 -10.38 9.12 10.28
CA ASP A 57 -11.68 9.13 9.63
C ASP A 57 -11.53 8.88 8.12
N SER A 58 -12.55 8.26 7.51
CA SER A 58 -12.64 8.01 6.07
C SER A 58 -12.54 9.26 5.16
N ASN A 59 -12.70 10.46 5.73
CA ASN A 59 -12.57 11.73 5.03
C ASN A 59 -11.19 12.38 5.16
N ASP A 60 -10.27 11.78 5.92
CA ASP A 60 -8.92 12.31 6.11
C ASP A 60 -8.13 12.28 4.79
N LYS A 61 -7.36 13.34 4.55
CA LYS A 61 -6.55 13.49 3.33
C LYS A 61 -5.08 13.22 3.64
N LEU A 62 -4.65 11.99 3.40
CA LEU A 62 -3.26 11.59 3.55
C LEU A 62 -2.41 12.17 2.42
N ILE A 63 -1.34 12.89 2.76
CA ILE A 63 -0.35 13.38 1.79
C ILE A 63 1.03 13.28 2.41
N PHE A 64 1.78 12.22 2.06
CA PHE A 64 3.08 11.96 2.65
C PHE A 64 4.00 11.15 1.74
N SER A 65 5.29 11.19 2.07
CA SER A 65 6.28 10.21 1.59
C SER A 65 6.88 9.53 2.79
N VAL A 66 6.86 8.20 2.83
CA VAL A 66 7.42 7.45 3.95
C VAL A 66 8.93 7.46 3.90
N TRP A 67 9.54 7.78 5.04
CA TRP A 67 10.91 7.39 5.36
C TRP A 67 10.85 6.38 6.49
N ASP A 68 11.35 5.17 6.28
CA ASP A 68 11.44 4.12 7.30
C ASP A 68 12.83 3.46 7.21
N SER A 69 13.39 3.01 8.32
CA SER A 69 14.73 2.41 8.36
C SER A 69 14.75 0.94 8.76
N GLY A 70 13.58 0.31 8.94
CA GLY A 70 13.43 -1.14 9.02
C GLY A 70 12.31 -1.56 9.94
N GLY A 71 11.97 -2.84 9.89
CA GLY A 71 10.74 -3.35 10.49
C GLY A 71 10.02 -4.23 9.49
N SER A 72 8.86 -4.73 9.87
CA SER A 72 7.84 -5.21 8.94
C SER A 72 6.68 -4.24 8.97
N ASP A 73 6.62 -3.36 7.97
CA ASP A 73 5.77 -2.18 7.99
C ASP A 73 4.49 -2.39 7.20
N THR A 74 3.47 -1.57 7.51
CA THR A 74 2.14 -1.70 6.91
C THR A 74 1.61 -0.37 6.42
N PHE A 75 1.14 -0.33 5.18
CA PHE A 75 0.15 0.64 4.73
C PHE A 75 -1.24 0.13 5.07
N ASP A 76 -1.90 0.75 6.05
CA ASP A 76 -3.26 0.44 6.44
C ASP A 76 -4.20 1.54 5.95
N PHE A 77 -4.91 1.25 4.86
CA PHE A 77 -5.87 2.15 4.26
C PHE A 77 -7.30 1.64 4.37
N SER A 78 -7.56 0.81 5.38
CA SER A 78 -8.82 0.07 5.61
C SER A 78 -10.06 0.92 5.83
N GLY A 79 -9.92 2.17 6.25
CA GLY A 79 -11.05 3.06 6.50
C GLY A 79 -11.56 3.82 5.27
N PHE A 80 -10.94 3.68 4.09
CA PHE A 80 -11.36 4.38 2.89
C PHE A 80 -12.38 3.59 2.06
N TYR A 81 -13.31 4.31 1.42
CA TYR A 81 -14.38 3.76 0.58
C TYR A 81 -14.14 3.93 -0.92
N GLN A 82 -13.17 4.77 -1.28
CA GLN A 82 -12.79 5.02 -2.66
C GLN A 82 -11.88 3.89 -3.14
N ASP A 83 -11.98 3.56 -4.43
CA ASP A 83 -10.99 2.71 -5.10
C ASP A 83 -9.58 3.30 -4.90
N GLN A 84 -8.66 2.45 -4.46
CA GLN A 84 -7.29 2.82 -4.15
C GLN A 84 -6.32 2.19 -5.16
N LEU A 85 -5.21 2.88 -5.40
CA LEU A 85 -4.02 2.28 -6.01
C LEU A 85 -2.93 2.30 -4.95
N ILE A 86 -2.58 1.14 -4.40
CA ILE A 86 -1.56 1.00 -3.35
C ILE A 86 -0.32 0.36 -3.99
N ASP A 87 0.80 1.09 -4.01
CA ASP A 87 2.06 0.60 -4.58
C ASP A 87 3.18 0.58 -3.53
N LEU A 88 3.62 -0.63 -3.15
CA LEU A 88 4.66 -0.85 -2.14
C LEU A 88 6.09 -0.75 -2.71
N ARG A 89 6.25 -0.43 -3.99
CA ARG A 89 7.58 -0.29 -4.62
C ARG A 89 8.16 1.10 -4.32
N ALA A 90 9.37 1.13 -3.78
CA ALA A 90 10.07 2.36 -3.44
C ALA A 90 10.16 3.33 -4.63
N GLY A 91 9.84 4.61 -4.39
CA GLY A 91 9.83 5.67 -5.39
C GLY A 91 8.56 5.78 -6.24
N ASN A 92 7.63 4.83 -6.12
CA ASN A 92 6.33 4.93 -6.77
C ASN A 92 5.33 5.73 -5.92
N PHE A 93 4.19 6.03 -6.54
CA PHE A 93 3.10 6.77 -5.94
C PHE A 93 1.83 5.92 -5.88
N SER A 94 1.12 6.08 -4.78
CA SER A 94 -0.20 5.52 -4.52
C SER A 94 -1.29 6.60 -4.63
N ASP A 95 -2.49 6.18 -5.03
CA ASP A 95 -3.72 6.97 -5.03
C ASP A 95 -4.57 6.48 -3.85
N VAL A 96 -4.66 7.29 -2.79
CA VAL A 96 -5.24 6.85 -1.50
C VAL A 96 -6.31 7.84 -1.05
N GLY A 97 -7.47 7.35 -0.58
CA GLY A 97 -8.55 8.19 -0.05
C GLY A 97 -9.17 9.14 -1.08
N GLY A 98 -9.22 8.75 -2.36
CA GLY A 98 -9.76 9.56 -3.46
C GLY A 98 -8.86 10.71 -3.94
N LEU A 99 -7.61 10.75 -3.48
CA LEU A 99 -6.57 11.64 -3.99
C LEU A 99 -5.72 10.90 -5.03
N GLN A 100 -4.91 11.65 -5.79
CA GLN A 100 -4.00 11.08 -6.79
C GLN A 100 -2.55 11.43 -6.46
N LYS A 101 -1.69 10.41 -6.45
CA LYS A 101 -0.24 10.47 -6.20
C LYS A 101 0.11 11.17 -4.89
N ASN A 102 -0.67 10.90 -3.85
CA ASN A 102 -0.60 11.56 -2.55
C ASN A 102 0.24 10.80 -1.53
N VAL A 103 0.39 9.50 -1.70
CA VAL A 103 1.24 8.67 -0.84
C VAL A 103 2.39 8.13 -1.68
N SER A 104 3.59 8.08 -1.10
CA SER A 104 4.78 7.50 -1.74
C SER A 104 5.72 6.90 -0.71
N ILE A 105 6.65 6.06 -1.18
CA ILE A 105 7.70 5.43 -0.36
C ILE A 105 9.04 6.00 -0.82
N ALA A 106 9.88 6.47 0.10
CA ALA A 106 11.20 6.99 -0.25
C ALA A 106 12.12 5.89 -0.80
N GLN A 107 13.16 6.29 -1.53
CA GLN A 107 14.14 5.34 -2.06
C GLN A 107 14.82 4.55 -0.94
N ASN A 108 15.04 3.25 -1.16
CA ASN A 108 15.62 2.31 -0.20
C ASN A 108 14.80 2.10 1.09
N VAL A 109 13.52 2.46 1.08
CA VAL A 109 12.56 2.08 2.11
C VAL A 109 11.78 0.87 1.60
N THR A 110 11.55 -0.11 2.48
CA THR A 110 10.68 -1.26 2.18
C THR A 110 9.45 -1.13 3.06
N ILE A 111 8.27 -1.35 2.48
CA ILE A 111 7.02 -1.56 3.22
C ILE A 111 6.52 -2.94 2.77
N GLU A 112 6.34 -3.85 3.69
CA GLU A 112 6.06 -5.25 3.39
C GLU A 112 4.56 -5.51 3.24
N ASN A 113 3.71 -4.73 3.89
CA ASN A 113 2.31 -5.06 4.01
C ASN A 113 1.39 -3.94 3.53
N ALA A 114 0.25 -4.33 2.96
CA ALA A 114 -0.80 -3.42 2.54
C ALA A 114 -2.18 -3.97 2.92
N ILE A 115 -3.04 -3.07 3.38
CA ILE A 115 -4.46 -3.30 3.61
C ILE A 115 -5.22 -2.25 2.81
N GLY A 116 -5.97 -2.69 1.81
CA GLY A 116 -6.96 -1.87 1.09
C GLY A 116 -8.17 -1.59 1.96
N GLY A 117 -9.27 -1.14 1.37
CA GLY A 117 -10.45 -0.61 2.03
C GLY A 117 -11.74 -1.26 1.56
N PHE A 118 -12.78 -0.44 1.34
CA PHE A 118 -14.11 -0.89 0.89
C PHE A 118 -14.34 -0.70 -0.63
N GLY A 119 -13.34 -0.20 -1.35
CA GLY A 119 -13.39 0.06 -2.79
C GLY A 119 -12.81 -1.08 -3.60
N ASN A 120 -12.87 -0.98 -4.94
CA ASN A 120 -12.19 -1.94 -5.82
C ASN A 120 -10.73 -1.55 -5.93
N ASP A 121 -9.90 -2.11 -5.06
CA ASP A 121 -8.54 -1.66 -4.86
C ASP A 121 -7.57 -2.39 -5.78
N ILE A 122 -6.51 -1.68 -6.19
CA ILE A 122 -5.37 -2.25 -6.89
C ILE A 122 -4.18 -2.19 -5.95
N ILE A 123 -3.66 -3.36 -5.59
CA ILE A 123 -2.52 -3.49 -4.68
C ILE A 123 -1.33 -4.09 -5.42
N HIS A 124 -0.22 -3.36 -5.45
CA HIS A 124 1.08 -3.82 -5.90
C HIS A 124 1.98 -4.04 -4.69
N GLY A 125 2.33 -5.29 -4.43
CA GLY A 125 3.45 -5.67 -3.57
C GLY A 125 4.80 -5.23 -4.16
N ASN A 126 5.89 -5.76 -3.60
CA ASN A 126 7.24 -5.46 -4.04
C ASN A 126 8.08 -6.73 -4.14
N ASP A 127 9.40 -6.62 -3.96
CA ASP A 127 10.29 -7.76 -4.06
C ASP A 127 10.48 -8.52 -2.73
N ALA A 128 9.90 -8.02 -1.63
CA ALA A 128 9.90 -8.66 -0.32
C ALA A 128 8.76 -9.68 -0.18
N ASP A 129 8.77 -10.45 0.91
CA ASP A 129 7.65 -11.32 1.28
C ASP A 129 6.52 -10.43 1.82
N ASN A 130 5.42 -10.26 1.06
CA ASN A 130 4.36 -9.33 1.42
C ASN A 130 3.15 -10.00 2.08
N THR A 131 2.47 -9.28 2.99
CA THR A 131 1.07 -9.56 3.36
C THR A 131 0.15 -8.54 2.71
N LEU A 132 -0.69 -8.98 1.79
CA LEU A 132 -1.56 -8.12 1.00
C LEU A 132 -3.03 -8.49 1.26
N ILE A 133 -3.81 -7.51 1.71
CA ILE A 133 -5.23 -7.64 2.01
C ILE A 133 -6.01 -6.64 1.16
N GLY A 134 -6.92 -7.11 0.31
CA GLY A 134 -7.77 -6.27 -0.54
C GLY A 134 -8.83 -5.54 0.28
N GLY A 135 -9.77 -6.28 0.85
CA GLY A 135 -10.80 -5.72 1.74
C GLY A 135 -12.20 -6.11 1.32
N GLU A 136 -13.08 -5.12 1.13
CA GLU A 136 -14.34 -5.32 0.41
C GLU A 136 -14.21 -4.67 -0.97
N GLY A 137 -14.85 -5.24 -1.99
CA GLY A 137 -14.75 -4.76 -3.36
C GLY A 137 -14.15 -5.83 -4.28
N ASP A 138 -14.21 -5.61 -5.58
CA ASP A 138 -13.59 -6.49 -6.57
C ASP A 138 -12.12 -6.09 -6.74
N ASP A 139 -11.22 -6.69 -5.96
CA ASP A 139 -9.84 -6.24 -5.85
C ASP A 139 -8.92 -6.86 -6.91
N ILE A 140 -7.82 -6.16 -7.22
CA ILE A 140 -6.72 -6.68 -8.05
C ILE A 140 -5.41 -6.62 -7.25
N ILE A 141 -4.86 -7.78 -6.92
CA ILE A 141 -3.66 -7.88 -6.08
C ILE A 141 -2.51 -8.53 -6.84
N TYR A 142 -1.37 -7.84 -6.88
CA TYR A 142 -0.11 -8.30 -7.47
C TYR A 142 0.96 -8.48 -6.39
N GLY A 143 1.28 -9.71 -6.02
CA GLY A 143 2.34 -10.05 -5.06
C GLY A 143 3.77 -9.77 -5.55
N HIS A 144 4.00 -9.73 -6.88
CA HIS A 144 5.33 -9.51 -7.47
C HIS A 144 6.38 -10.60 -7.11
N SER A 145 7.44 -10.28 -6.38
CA SER A 145 8.43 -11.30 -5.97
C SER A 145 8.20 -11.69 -4.50
N GLY A 146 9.05 -12.53 -3.92
CA GLY A 146 8.87 -13.00 -2.54
C GLY A 146 7.80 -14.09 -2.36
N ASN A 147 7.66 -14.57 -1.14
CA ASN A 147 6.65 -15.53 -0.71
C ASN A 147 5.47 -14.77 -0.10
N ASN A 148 4.49 -14.43 -0.93
CA ASN A 148 3.41 -13.54 -0.54
C ASN A 148 2.27 -14.29 0.15
N THR A 149 1.67 -13.64 1.14
CA THR A 149 0.38 -14.01 1.71
C THR A 149 -0.68 -13.05 1.21
N ILE A 150 -1.63 -13.55 0.43
CA ILE A 150 -2.63 -12.73 -0.26
C ILE A 150 -4.03 -13.13 0.24
N TYR A 151 -4.81 -12.14 0.66
CA TYR A 151 -6.21 -12.28 1.02
C TYR A 151 -6.99 -11.24 0.21
N GLY A 152 -7.77 -11.68 -0.78
CA GLY A 152 -8.60 -10.78 -1.59
C GLY A 152 -9.63 -10.08 -0.72
N GLY A 153 -10.49 -10.86 -0.09
CA GLY A 153 -11.48 -10.36 0.85
C GLY A 153 -12.87 -10.67 0.32
N ARG A 154 -13.83 -9.76 0.49
CA ARG A 154 -15.17 -9.93 -0.09
C ARG A 154 -15.24 -9.27 -1.44
N GLY A 155 -15.61 -10.04 -2.45
CA GLY A 155 -15.83 -9.52 -3.80
C GLY A 155 -15.52 -10.59 -4.82
N GLN A 156 -15.40 -10.19 -6.08
CA GLN A 156 -14.78 -11.00 -7.12
C GLN A 156 -13.34 -10.52 -7.34
N ASP A 157 -12.39 -11.19 -6.71
CA ASP A 157 -11.00 -10.73 -6.72
C ASP A 157 -10.17 -11.35 -7.84
N THR A 158 -9.16 -10.60 -8.31
CA THR A 158 -8.16 -11.06 -9.26
C THR A 158 -6.78 -11.06 -8.60
N LEU A 159 -6.28 -12.26 -8.33
CA LEU A 159 -5.10 -12.46 -7.48
C LEU A 159 -3.92 -13.00 -8.30
N HIS A 160 -2.81 -12.29 -8.25
CA HIS A 160 -1.54 -12.68 -8.85
C HIS A 160 -0.50 -12.86 -7.73
N GLY A 161 -0.06 -14.09 -7.49
CA GLY A 161 0.97 -14.37 -6.48
C GLY A 161 2.36 -13.91 -6.92
N GLY A 162 2.63 -13.97 -8.23
CA GLY A 162 3.92 -13.63 -8.82
C GLY A 162 4.95 -14.76 -8.76
N THR A 163 6.21 -14.41 -8.49
CA THR A 163 7.27 -15.39 -8.24
C THR A 163 7.23 -15.86 -6.79
N GLY A 164 8.13 -16.76 -6.38
CA GLY A 164 8.12 -17.33 -5.03
C GLY A 164 6.98 -18.30 -4.72
N SER A 165 6.86 -18.67 -3.44
CA SER A 165 5.84 -19.59 -2.92
C SER A 165 4.74 -18.82 -2.21
N ASN A 166 3.64 -18.59 -2.92
CA ASN A 166 2.56 -17.73 -2.45
C ASN A 166 1.44 -18.53 -1.78
N THR A 167 0.78 -17.91 -0.80
CA THR A 167 -0.38 -18.43 -0.07
C THR A 167 -1.58 -17.53 -0.33
N PHE A 168 -2.68 -18.10 -0.82
CA PHE A 168 -3.95 -17.42 -1.00
C PHE A 168 -4.90 -17.86 0.12
N ILE A 169 -5.41 -16.90 0.89
CA ILE A 169 -6.23 -17.15 2.07
C ILE A 169 -7.70 -16.92 1.73
N TYR A 170 -8.57 -17.80 2.24
CA TYR A 170 -10.02 -17.66 2.27
C TYR A 170 -10.48 -17.96 3.70
N LYS A 171 -11.19 -17.03 4.33
CA LYS A 171 -11.62 -17.09 5.74
C LYS A 171 -13.12 -17.35 5.86
N GLU A 172 -13.92 -16.83 4.95
CA GLU A 172 -15.37 -17.00 4.90
C GLU A 172 -15.83 -17.53 3.54
N ILE A 173 -17.04 -18.10 3.48
CA ILE A 173 -17.66 -18.49 2.20
C ILE A 173 -17.91 -17.26 1.31
N ALA A 174 -18.18 -16.12 1.95
CA ALA A 174 -18.44 -14.85 1.27
C ALA A 174 -17.22 -14.34 0.49
N ASP A 175 -16.03 -14.81 0.80
CA ASP A 175 -14.79 -14.37 0.16
C ASP A 175 -14.67 -14.86 -1.29
N SER A 176 -15.42 -15.89 -1.69
CA SER A 176 -15.48 -16.30 -3.10
C SER A 176 -16.74 -17.12 -3.35
N LEU A 177 -17.86 -16.41 -3.56
CA LEU A 177 -19.15 -17.02 -3.89
C LEU A 177 -19.14 -17.59 -5.31
N VAL A 178 -19.92 -18.64 -5.57
CA VAL A 178 -20.04 -19.23 -6.93
C VAL A 178 -20.46 -18.19 -7.99
N THR A 179 -21.22 -17.17 -7.59
CA THR A 179 -21.71 -16.09 -8.47
C THR A 179 -20.72 -14.94 -8.63
N ALA A 180 -19.68 -14.88 -7.80
CA ALA A 180 -18.67 -13.83 -7.74
C ALA A 180 -17.34 -14.48 -7.30
N ALA A 181 -16.89 -15.46 -8.07
CA ALA A 181 -15.74 -16.27 -7.68
C ALA A 181 -14.44 -15.54 -8.01
N ASP A 182 -13.50 -15.66 -7.10
CA ASP A 182 -12.14 -15.19 -7.28
C ASP A 182 -11.42 -15.91 -8.40
N LYS A 183 -10.37 -15.24 -8.91
CA LYS A 183 -9.47 -15.79 -9.91
C LYS A 183 -8.04 -15.65 -9.44
N ILE A 184 -7.40 -16.79 -9.19
CA ILE A 184 -5.94 -16.85 -9.04
C ILE A 184 -5.34 -17.04 -10.43
N MET A 185 -4.62 -16.04 -10.91
CA MET A 185 -4.25 -15.91 -12.32
C MET A 185 -2.95 -16.62 -12.70
N ASP A 186 -2.11 -16.94 -11.72
CA ASP A 186 -0.75 -17.45 -11.94
C ASP A 186 -0.35 -18.58 -10.98
N PHE A 187 -1.35 -19.35 -10.51
CA PHE A 187 -1.12 -20.47 -9.62
C PHE A 187 -0.12 -21.48 -10.21
N LYS A 188 0.92 -21.82 -9.43
CA LYS A 188 1.95 -22.81 -9.81
C LYS A 188 1.88 -24.01 -8.87
N ASN A 189 1.64 -25.19 -9.44
CA ASN A 189 1.78 -26.45 -8.71
C ASN A 189 3.25 -26.73 -8.40
N ARG A 190 3.57 -27.12 -7.16
CA ARG A 190 4.86 -27.72 -6.82
C ARG A 190 4.86 -29.17 -7.32
N TYR A 191 5.65 -29.45 -8.35
CA TYR A 191 5.97 -30.82 -8.80
C TYR A 191 7.42 -31.14 -8.48
#